data_AF-A0A924WS56-F1
#
_entry.id   AF-A0A924WS56-F1
#
_cell.length_a   1.000
_cell.length_b   1.000
_cell.length_c   1.000
_cell.angle_alpha   90.00
_cell.angle_beta   90.00
_cell.angle_gamma   90.00
#
_symmetry.space_group_name_H-M   'P 1'
#
loop_
_entity.id
_entity.type
_entity.pdbx_description
1 polymer ?
#
loop_
_entity_poly.entity_id
_entity_poly.type
_entity_poly.pdbx_seq_one_letter_code
_entity_poly.pdbx_strand_id
1 'polypeptide(L)'
;MSVHDDLLAEIVELVKSHTGVSTVTANTRLYSDLGMTGDDADAFMKAFAVKYGPDLGGLNWQRYFDHEPGTSDMLEPALVLAASMLRPSFAVRWHAARNAKRDITVAHLADVARAKVWRDPDESFRRDPKSQPLTLIFSVISLVTMAFFVLLGGVVIYAFLAGELGNQTPLVLVGIVAMGLLPIYFAVVSWRQIQTKLDLAPRD
;
A
#
# COMPACT_ATOMS: atom_id res chain seq x y z
N MET A 1 33.17 -7.79 22.55
CA MET A 1 31.99 -7.38 21.79
C MET A 1 31.14 -6.52 22.71
N SER A 2 30.71 -5.33 22.29
CA SER A 2 29.83 -4.53 23.13
C SER A 2 28.43 -5.15 23.10
N VAL A 3 27.63 -4.99 24.17
CA VAL A 3 26.23 -5.45 24.21
C VAL A 3 25.41 -4.93 23.01
N HIS A 4 25.84 -3.82 22.42
CA HIS A 4 25.23 -3.24 21.23
C HIS A 4 25.48 -4.06 19.95
N ASP A 5 26.68 -4.62 19.82
CA ASP A 5 27.05 -5.46 18.68
C ASP A 5 26.29 -6.79 18.73
N ASP A 6 26.08 -7.33 19.93
CA ASP A 6 25.37 -8.60 20.13
C ASP A 6 23.89 -8.49 19.72
N LEU A 7 23.19 -7.44 20.18
CA LEU A 7 21.77 -7.23 19.85
C LEU A 7 21.57 -7.01 18.34
N LEU A 8 22.46 -6.23 17.73
CA LEU A 8 22.41 -6.01 16.29
C LEU A 8 22.60 -7.33 15.51
N ALA A 9 23.58 -8.15 15.90
CA ALA A 9 23.82 -9.44 15.28
C ALA A 9 22.61 -10.38 15.41
N GLU A 10 21.94 -10.39 16.58
CA GLU A 10 20.74 -11.20 16.76
C GLU A 10 19.56 -10.76 15.88
N ILE A 11 19.36 -9.46 15.71
CA ILE A 11 18.29 -8.93 14.85
C ILE A 11 18.63 -9.18 13.38
N VAL A 12 19.90 -9.07 12.99
CA VAL A 12 20.38 -9.48 11.67
C VAL A 12 20.00 -10.93 11.40
N GLU A 13 20.30 -11.85 12.33
CA GLU A 13 19.95 -13.27 12.17
C GLU A 13 18.44 -13.50 12.15
N LEU A 14 17.65 -12.75 12.95
CA LEU A 14 16.19 -12.81 12.87
C LEU A 14 15.69 -12.41 11.47
N VAL A 15 16.18 -11.30 10.91
CA VAL A 15 15.81 -10.83 9.56
C VAL A 15 16.22 -11.86 8.49
N LYS A 16 17.43 -12.42 8.57
CA LYS A 16 17.88 -13.47 7.63
C LYS A 16 16.97 -14.71 7.70
N SER A 17 16.61 -15.15 8.91
CA SER A 17 15.76 -16.31 9.10
C SER A 17 14.35 -16.12 8.51
N HIS A 18 13.82 -14.90 8.59
CA HIS A 18 12.47 -14.58 8.09
C HIS A 18 12.44 -14.35 6.57
N THR A 19 13.50 -13.79 5.99
CA THR A 19 13.55 -13.40 4.57
C THR A 19 14.29 -14.37 3.67
N GLY A 20 15.13 -15.25 4.23
CA GLY A 20 16.03 -16.11 3.48
C GLY A 20 17.22 -15.39 2.82
N VAL A 21 17.35 -14.07 3.01
CA VAL A 21 18.45 -13.28 2.43
C VAL A 21 19.73 -13.53 3.22
N SER A 22 20.86 -13.75 2.53
CA SER A 22 22.15 -14.06 3.17
C SER A 22 22.92 -12.82 3.65
N THR A 23 22.73 -11.68 2.97
CA THR A 23 23.49 -10.45 3.23
C THR A 23 22.56 -9.39 3.82
N VAL A 24 22.63 -9.23 5.13
CA VAL A 24 21.88 -8.23 5.89
C VAL A 24 22.87 -7.45 6.74
N THR A 25 22.78 -6.13 6.69
CA THR A 25 23.64 -5.20 7.43
C THR A 25 22.80 -4.28 8.30
N ALA A 26 23.44 -3.49 9.16
CA ALA A 26 22.78 -2.49 10.00
C ALA A 26 21.92 -1.49 9.19
N ASN A 27 22.36 -1.15 7.98
CA ASN A 27 21.69 -0.16 7.12
C ASN A 27 20.65 -0.77 6.19
N THR A 28 20.51 -2.10 6.17
CA THR A 28 19.53 -2.78 5.34
C THR A 28 18.12 -2.35 5.75
N ARG A 29 17.34 -1.88 4.77
CA ARG A 29 15.97 -1.39 4.95
C ARG A 29 14.97 -2.50 4.70
N LEU A 30 14.06 -2.73 5.66
CA LEU A 30 13.08 -3.82 5.58
C LEU A 30 12.22 -3.74 4.31
N TYR A 31 11.71 -2.56 3.98
CA TYR A 31 10.89 -2.38 2.80
C TYR A 31 11.73 -2.23 1.53
N SER A 32 12.60 -1.22 1.46
CA SER A 32 13.25 -0.85 0.19
C SER A 32 14.32 -1.83 -0.29
N ASP A 33 14.99 -2.55 0.63
CA ASP A 33 16.06 -3.50 0.27
C ASP A 33 15.58 -4.95 0.32
N LEU A 34 14.66 -5.30 1.23
CA LEU A 34 14.16 -6.68 1.38
C LEU A 34 12.76 -6.92 0.80
N GLY A 35 12.06 -5.87 0.38
CA GLY A 35 10.70 -5.99 -0.17
C GLY A 35 9.65 -6.41 0.85
N MET A 36 9.93 -6.28 2.15
CA MET A 36 9.04 -6.74 3.21
C MET A 36 7.79 -5.86 3.30
N THR A 37 6.63 -6.44 3.03
CA THR A 37 5.31 -5.76 3.02
C THR A 37 4.23 -6.69 3.57
N GLY A 38 3.01 -6.17 3.77
CA GLY A 38 1.85 -7.02 4.05
C GLY A 38 2.04 -8.00 5.22
N ASP A 39 1.64 -9.25 4.99
CA ASP A 39 1.70 -10.33 5.97
C ASP A 39 3.14 -10.69 6.37
N ASP A 40 4.10 -10.62 5.45
CA ASP A 40 5.51 -10.90 5.76
C ASP A 40 6.07 -9.91 6.78
N ALA A 41 5.78 -8.62 6.59
CA ALA A 41 6.16 -7.57 7.53
C ALA A 41 5.45 -7.75 8.87
N ASP A 42 4.15 -8.10 8.86
CA ASP A 42 3.35 -8.23 10.08
C ASP A 42 3.85 -9.41 10.92
N ALA A 43 4.09 -10.55 10.29
CA ALA A 43 4.68 -11.72 10.92
C ALA A 43 6.05 -11.42 11.51
N PHE A 44 6.91 -10.71 10.77
CA PHE A 44 8.23 -10.30 11.26
C PHE A 44 8.11 -9.36 12.48
N MET A 45 7.29 -8.32 12.41
CA MET A 45 7.15 -7.34 13.50
C MET A 45 6.55 -7.97 14.75
N LYS A 46 5.63 -8.93 14.60
CA LYS A 46 5.11 -9.75 15.71
C LYS A 46 6.20 -10.62 16.34
N ALA A 47 6.99 -11.33 15.52
CA ALA A 47 8.11 -12.14 16.03
C ALA A 47 9.15 -11.27 16.77
N PHE A 48 9.46 -10.09 16.21
CA PHE A 48 10.32 -9.10 16.83
C PHE A 48 9.75 -8.60 18.18
N ALA A 49 8.45 -8.28 18.23
CA ALA A 49 7.77 -7.86 19.45
C ALA A 49 7.80 -8.95 20.54
N VAL A 50 7.51 -10.20 20.17
CA VAL A 50 7.54 -11.34 21.09
C VAL A 50 8.95 -11.59 21.63
N LYS A 51 9.96 -11.56 20.76
CA LYS A 51 11.34 -11.87 21.14
C LYS A 51 11.96 -10.78 22.02
N TYR A 52 11.75 -9.51 21.68
CA TYR A 52 12.44 -8.40 22.33
C TYR A 52 11.57 -7.58 23.30
N GLY A 53 10.25 -7.79 23.31
CA GLY A 53 9.30 -7.08 24.16
C GLY A 53 9.23 -5.55 24.01
N PRO A 54 9.47 -4.91 22.84
CA PRO A 54 9.21 -3.48 22.69
C PRO A 54 7.70 -3.20 22.65
N ASP A 55 7.29 -2.09 23.25
CA ASP A 55 5.96 -1.52 23.04
C ASP A 55 5.88 -0.90 21.62
N LEU A 56 5.05 -1.49 20.77
CA LEU A 56 4.81 -1.03 19.40
C LEU A 56 3.58 -0.12 19.27
N GLY A 57 2.98 0.35 20.36
CA GLY A 57 1.77 1.19 20.33
C GLY A 57 1.93 2.50 19.54
N GLY A 58 3.15 3.00 19.40
CA GLY A 58 3.48 4.17 18.58
C GLY A 58 3.71 3.88 17.09
N LEU A 59 3.75 2.61 16.67
CA LEU A 59 4.03 2.22 15.29
C LEU A 59 2.82 2.55 14.38
N ASN A 60 2.97 3.54 13.51
CA ASN A 60 2.02 3.74 12.42
C ASN A 60 2.37 2.83 11.23
N TRP A 61 1.67 1.71 11.12
CA TRP A 61 1.91 0.68 10.09
C TRP A 61 2.08 1.25 8.68
N GLN A 62 1.14 2.11 8.25
CA GLN A 62 1.08 2.62 6.88
C GLN A 62 2.20 3.59 6.53
N ARG A 63 2.93 4.08 7.54
CA ARG A 63 4.10 4.91 7.35
C ARG A 63 5.33 4.08 6.93
N TYR A 64 5.40 2.83 7.35
CA TYR A 64 6.59 1.98 7.19
C TYR A 64 6.39 0.83 6.22
N PHE A 65 5.18 0.28 6.14
CA PHE A 65 4.87 -0.86 5.28
C PHE A 65 3.69 -0.52 4.40
N ASP A 66 3.77 -0.98 3.15
CA ASP A 66 2.60 -0.94 2.29
C ASP A 66 1.69 -2.11 2.63
N HIS A 67 0.40 -1.93 2.35
CA HIS A 67 -0.51 -3.06 2.30
C HIS A 67 -0.04 -4.04 1.22
N GLU A 68 -0.27 -5.32 1.44
CA GLU A 68 -0.01 -6.32 0.40
C GLU A 68 -0.82 -5.95 -0.85
N PRO A 69 -0.26 -6.09 -2.07
CA PRO A 69 -0.96 -5.78 -3.31
C PRO A 69 -2.27 -6.56 -3.40
N GLY A 70 -3.37 -5.90 -3.07
CA GLY A 70 -4.71 -6.48 -3.17
C GLY A 70 -5.33 -6.20 -4.53
N THR A 71 -6.38 -6.94 -4.88
CA THR A 71 -7.26 -6.56 -6.00
C THR A 71 -7.86 -5.16 -5.82
N SER A 72 -7.93 -4.68 -4.58
CA SER A 72 -8.33 -3.32 -4.23
C SER A 72 -7.35 -2.22 -4.65
N ASP A 73 -6.07 -2.52 -4.89
CA ASP A 73 -5.08 -1.49 -5.23
C ASP A 73 -5.02 -1.19 -6.74
N MET A 74 -5.72 -1.99 -7.56
CA MET A 74 -5.65 -1.91 -9.02
C MET A 74 -6.08 -0.55 -9.59
N LEU A 75 -7.01 0.14 -8.94
CA LEU A 75 -7.51 1.44 -9.38
C LEU A 75 -6.86 2.62 -8.65
N GLU A 76 -6.03 2.40 -7.63
CA GLU A 76 -5.39 3.50 -6.88
C GLU A 76 -4.62 4.45 -7.81
N PRO A 77 -3.72 3.99 -8.70
CA PRO A 77 -2.96 4.89 -9.56
C PRO A 77 -3.86 5.72 -10.49
N ALA A 78 -4.90 5.11 -11.06
CA ALA A 78 -5.90 5.78 -11.90
C ALA A 78 -6.70 6.84 -11.13
N LEU A 79 -7.20 6.50 -9.94
CA LEU A 79 -7.97 7.41 -9.10
C LEU A 79 -7.12 8.56 -8.57
N VAL A 80 -5.88 8.28 -8.15
CA VAL A 80 -4.93 9.31 -7.73
C VAL A 80 -4.66 10.27 -8.88
N LEU A 81 -4.44 9.77 -10.10
CA LEU A 81 -4.24 10.60 -11.28
C LEU A 81 -5.46 11.49 -11.56
N ALA A 82 -6.65 10.88 -11.61
CA ALA A 82 -7.90 11.61 -11.86
C ALA A 82 -8.16 12.67 -10.77
N ALA A 83 -8.05 12.30 -9.50
CA ALA A 83 -8.24 13.22 -8.38
C ALA A 83 -7.21 14.35 -8.38
N SER A 84 -5.95 14.07 -8.74
CA SER A 84 -4.89 15.07 -8.85
C SER A 84 -5.16 16.08 -9.97
N MET A 85 -5.70 15.62 -11.11
CA MET A 85 -6.10 16.50 -12.22
C MET A 85 -7.30 17.38 -11.87
N LEU A 86 -8.28 16.83 -11.16
CA LEU A 86 -9.50 17.55 -10.78
C LEU A 86 -9.29 18.51 -9.60
N ARG A 87 -8.34 18.21 -8.69
CA ARG A 87 -8.13 18.96 -7.45
C ARG A 87 -6.63 19.11 -7.15
N PRO A 88 -6.01 20.25 -7.49
CA PRO A 88 -4.58 20.48 -7.22
C PRO A 88 -4.18 20.32 -5.73
N SER A 89 -5.07 20.69 -4.80
CA SER A 89 -4.83 20.49 -3.36
C SER A 89 -4.75 19.02 -2.95
N PHE A 90 -5.44 18.12 -3.66
CA PHE A 90 -5.29 16.68 -3.47
C PHE A 90 -3.88 16.24 -3.87
N ALA A 91 -3.36 16.72 -5.01
CA ALA A 91 -2.02 16.35 -5.49
C ALA A 91 -0.93 16.74 -4.47
N VAL A 92 -1.03 17.95 -3.89
CA VAL A 92 -0.12 18.42 -2.83
C VAL A 92 -0.19 17.51 -1.60
N ARG A 93 -1.41 17.24 -1.10
CA ARG A 93 -1.60 16.35 0.06
C ARG A 93 -1.12 14.93 -0.19
N TRP A 94 -1.38 14.40 -1.38
CA TRP A 94 -0.93 13.07 -1.78
C TRP A 94 0.60 12.99 -1.82
N HIS A 95 1.25 14.01 -2.38
CA HIS A 95 2.71 14.11 -2.38
C HIS A 95 3.26 14.19 -0.95
N ALA A 96 2.62 14.98 -0.07
CA ALA A 96 2.99 15.06 1.34
C ALA A 96 2.83 13.70 2.07
N ALA A 97 1.72 12.99 1.85
CA ALA A 97 1.49 11.65 2.38
C ALA A 97 2.55 10.64 1.92
N ARG A 98 2.89 10.64 0.62
CA ARG A 98 3.97 9.79 0.09
C ARG A 98 5.31 10.12 0.71
N ASN A 99 5.61 11.41 0.88
CA ASN A 99 6.83 11.88 1.53
C ASN A 99 6.86 11.61 3.04
N ALA A 100 5.72 11.32 3.68
CA ALA A 100 5.66 10.95 5.09
C ALA A 100 6.11 9.51 5.35
N LYS A 101 6.16 8.67 4.30
CA LYS A 101 6.64 7.28 4.39
C LYS A 101 8.12 7.23 4.76
N ARG A 102 8.50 6.21 5.53
CA ARG A 102 9.84 6.00 6.05
C ARG A 102 10.23 4.54 5.92
N ASP A 103 11.52 4.29 5.82
CA ASP A 103 12.05 2.94 5.91
C ASP A 103 12.56 2.64 7.32
N ILE A 104 12.40 1.38 7.72
CA ILE A 104 12.96 0.84 8.96
C ILE A 104 14.25 0.13 8.59
N THR A 105 15.34 0.46 9.28
CA THR A 105 16.61 -0.27 9.18
C THR A 105 16.78 -1.29 10.29
N VAL A 106 17.68 -2.25 10.08
CA VAL A 106 18.05 -3.21 11.12
C VAL A 106 18.65 -2.52 12.35
N ALA A 107 19.47 -1.48 12.15
CA ALA A 107 20.00 -0.66 13.24
C ALA A 107 18.88 0.00 14.06
N HIS A 108 17.86 0.54 13.37
CA HIS A 108 16.73 1.17 14.04
C HIS A 108 15.96 0.17 14.92
N LEU A 109 15.75 -1.06 14.46
CA LEU A 109 15.14 -2.10 15.28
C LEU A 109 15.97 -2.44 16.52
N ALA A 110 17.30 -2.45 16.41
CA ALA A 110 18.17 -2.64 17.57
C ALA A 110 18.00 -1.53 18.61
N ASP A 111 17.83 -0.28 18.17
CA ASP A 111 17.54 0.84 19.06
C ASP A 111 16.16 0.74 19.71
N VAL A 112 15.13 0.32 18.96
CA VAL A 112 13.78 0.08 19.51
C VAL A 112 13.79 -1.06 20.53
N ALA A 113 14.45 -2.18 20.22
CA ALA A 113 14.57 -3.33 21.12
C ALA A 113 15.31 -2.99 22.43
N ARG A 114 16.26 -2.06 22.36
CA ARG A 114 16.97 -1.51 23.53
C ARG A 114 16.09 -0.56 24.34
N ALA A 115 15.40 0.35 23.67
CA ALA A 115 14.55 1.36 24.31
C ALA A 115 13.26 0.77 24.90
N LYS A 116 12.87 -0.44 24.47
CA LYS A 116 11.60 -1.12 24.81
C LYS A 116 10.34 -0.34 24.43
N VAL A 117 10.47 0.66 23.56
CA VAL A 117 9.38 1.48 23.06
C VAL A 117 9.67 1.90 21.63
N TRP A 118 8.63 1.90 20.79
CA TRP A 118 8.72 2.40 19.43
C TRP A 118 9.12 3.88 19.44
N ARG A 119 10.10 4.22 18.61
CA ARG A 119 10.48 5.60 18.30
C ARG A 119 10.53 5.68 16.78
N ASP A 120 10.02 6.76 16.20
CA ASP A 120 10.11 6.90 14.76
C ASP A 120 11.59 7.04 14.32
N PRO A 121 11.98 6.44 13.18
CA PRO A 121 13.31 6.66 12.61
C PRO A 121 13.43 8.12 12.14
N ASP A 122 14.68 8.58 12.11
CA ASP A 122 15.02 9.93 11.67
C ASP A 122 14.56 10.23 10.23
N GLU A 123 14.42 11.51 9.90
CA GLU A 123 14.03 11.98 8.57
C GLU A 123 15.00 11.58 7.46
N SER A 124 16.25 11.24 7.80
CA SER A 124 17.22 10.68 6.87
C SER A 124 16.77 9.36 6.22
N PHE A 125 15.81 8.64 6.83
CA PHE A 125 15.25 7.39 6.30
C PHE A 125 13.96 7.59 5.48
N ARG A 126 13.80 8.74 4.83
CA ARG A 126 12.73 8.97 3.85
C ARG A 126 12.80 7.93 2.73
N ARG A 127 11.66 7.29 2.44
CA ARG A 127 11.55 6.40 1.29
C ARG A 127 11.59 7.25 0.03
N ASP A 128 12.54 6.99 -0.85
CA ASP A 128 12.57 7.63 -2.17
C ASP A 128 11.40 7.07 -2.99
N PRO A 129 10.39 7.90 -3.34
CA PRO A 129 9.30 7.45 -4.18
C PRO A 129 9.86 7.22 -5.58
N LYS A 130 10.31 6.00 -5.89
CA LYS A 130 10.66 5.62 -7.27
C LYS A 130 9.45 5.88 -8.16
N SER A 131 9.48 6.97 -8.91
CA SER A 131 8.49 7.26 -9.94
C SER A 131 8.74 6.29 -11.08
N GLN A 132 8.05 5.15 -11.07
CA GLN A 132 8.12 4.24 -12.18
C GLN A 132 7.25 4.82 -13.31
N PRO A 133 7.80 5.19 -14.48
CA PRO A 133 6.99 5.68 -15.61
C PRO A 133 5.91 4.67 -16.02
N LEU A 134 6.14 3.38 -15.74
CA LEU A 134 5.16 2.31 -15.87
C LEU A 134 3.89 2.55 -15.04
N THR A 135 3.99 3.10 -13.83
CA THR A 135 2.81 3.38 -12.99
C THR A 135 1.89 4.38 -13.68
N LEU A 136 2.44 5.41 -14.35
CA LEU A 136 1.62 6.37 -15.10
C LEU A 136 0.91 5.70 -16.27
N ILE A 137 1.64 4.88 -17.05
CA ILE A 137 1.08 4.14 -18.18
C ILE A 137 -0.05 3.22 -17.71
N PHE A 138 0.17 2.44 -16.66
CA PHE A 138 -0.86 1.57 -16.08
C PHE A 138 -2.03 2.35 -15.49
N SER A 139 -1.80 3.55 -14.91
CA SER A 139 -2.87 4.43 -14.44
C SER A 139 -3.80 4.84 -15.58
N VAL A 140 -3.22 5.26 -16.72
CA VAL A 140 -3.99 5.69 -17.89
C VAL A 140 -4.76 4.52 -18.49
N ILE A 141 -4.11 3.36 -18.68
CA ILE A 141 -4.75 2.14 -19.21
C ILE A 141 -5.91 1.70 -18.30
N SER A 142 -5.69 1.71 -16.98
CA SER A 142 -6.71 1.35 -16.00
C SER A 142 -7.91 2.29 -16.05
N LEU A 143 -7.67 3.60 -16.16
CA LEU A 143 -8.73 4.61 -16.28
C LEU A 143 -9.56 4.45 -17.56
N VAL A 144 -8.90 4.20 -18.70
CA VAL A 144 -9.59 3.95 -19.98
C VAL A 144 -10.41 2.66 -19.92
N THR A 145 -9.83 1.59 -19.36
CA THR A 145 -10.52 0.30 -19.17
C THR A 145 -11.74 0.45 -18.28
N MET A 146 -11.62 1.18 -17.17
CA MET A 146 -12.73 1.46 -16.27
C MET A 146 -13.85 2.23 -16.98
N ALA A 147 -13.51 3.29 -17.73
CA ALA A 147 -14.49 4.06 -18.49
C ALA A 147 -15.22 3.19 -19.51
N PHE A 148 -14.49 2.31 -20.22
CA PHE A 148 -15.08 1.36 -21.16
C PHE A 148 -16.12 0.43 -20.50
N PHE A 149 -15.78 -0.20 -19.36
CA PHE A 149 -16.72 -1.10 -18.68
C PHE A 149 -17.94 -0.39 -18.12
N VAL A 150 -17.78 0.83 -17.59
CA VAL A 150 -18.91 1.64 -17.11
C VAL A 150 -19.84 1.99 -18.28
N LEU A 151 -19.29 2.42 -19.41
CA LEU A 151 -20.08 2.74 -20.60
C LEU A 151 -20.79 1.50 -21.16
N LEU A 152 -20.09 0.36 -21.25
CA LEU A 152 -20.66 -0.90 -21.70
C LEU A 152 -21.81 -1.35 -20.79
N GLY A 153 -21.63 -1.28 -19.47
CA GLY A 153 -22.69 -1.56 -18.49
C GLY A 153 -23.90 -0.64 -18.69
N GLY A 154 -23.68 0.65 -18.90
CA GLY A 154 -24.75 1.62 -19.19
C GLY A 154 -25.51 1.31 -20.47
N VAL A 155 -24.81 0.96 -21.56
CA VAL A 155 -25.43 0.56 -22.84
C VAL A 155 -26.29 -0.70 -22.67
N VAL A 156 -25.81 -1.70 -21.94
CA VAL A 156 -26.60 -2.91 -21.71
C VAL A 156 -27.82 -2.64 -20.85
N ILE A 157 -27.68 -1.87 -19.76
CA ILE A 157 -28.82 -1.48 -18.94
C ILE A 157 -29.86 -0.74 -19.77
N TYR A 158 -29.43 0.17 -20.65
CA TYR A 158 -30.31 0.87 -21.56
C TYR A 158 -31.03 -0.08 -22.53
N ALA A 159 -30.30 -0.96 -23.22
CA ALA A 159 -30.86 -1.92 -24.17
C ALA A 159 -31.85 -2.89 -23.49
N PHE A 160 -31.61 -3.23 -22.21
CA PHE A 160 -32.54 -4.01 -21.40
C PHE A 160 -33.85 -3.24 -21.17
N LEU A 161 -33.76 -2.00 -20.71
CA LEU A 161 -34.92 -1.15 -20.43
C LEU A 161 -35.72 -0.82 -21.71
N ALA A 162 -35.06 -0.75 -22.86
CA ALA A 162 -35.67 -0.54 -24.16
C ALA A 162 -36.34 -1.81 -24.74
N GLY A 163 -36.15 -2.98 -24.11
CA GLY A 163 -36.67 -4.26 -24.60
C GLY A 163 -35.90 -4.82 -25.81
N GLU A 164 -34.78 -4.20 -26.19
CA GLU A 164 -33.96 -4.58 -27.35
C GLU A 164 -33.16 -5.87 -27.11
N LEU A 165 -32.94 -6.23 -25.85
CA LEU A 165 -32.19 -7.43 -25.47
C LEU A 165 -32.94 -8.74 -25.76
N GLY A 166 -34.22 -8.72 -26.13
CA GLY A 166 -35.00 -9.92 -26.42
C GLY A 166 -35.21 -10.81 -25.19
N ASN A 167 -35.43 -12.11 -25.41
CA ASN A 167 -35.78 -13.09 -24.37
C ASN A 167 -34.55 -13.57 -23.56
N GLN A 168 -33.69 -12.65 -23.15
CA GLN A 168 -32.47 -12.96 -22.40
C GLN A 168 -32.82 -13.58 -21.05
N THR A 169 -32.07 -14.62 -20.68
CA THR A 169 -32.24 -15.27 -19.38
C THR A 169 -31.88 -14.28 -18.28
N PRO A 170 -32.67 -14.17 -17.18
CA PRO A 170 -32.36 -13.29 -16.05
C PRO A 170 -30.93 -13.43 -15.50
N LEU A 171 -30.34 -14.62 -15.63
CA LEU A 171 -28.94 -14.89 -15.30
C LEU A 171 -27.94 -14.00 -16.06
N VAL A 172 -28.17 -13.77 -17.36
CA VAL A 172 -27.32 -12.92 -18.20
C VAL A 172 -27.40 -11.47 -17.73
N LEU A 173 -28.60 -10.99 -17.39
CA LEU A 173 -28.80 -9.64 -16.87
C LEU A 173 -28.05 -9.43 -15.55
N VAL A 174 -28.14 -10.39 -14.63
CA VAL A 174 -27.41 -10.35 -13.34
C VAL A 174 -25.91 -10.31 -13.59
N GLY A 175 -25.40 -11.15 -14.49
CA GLY A 175 -23.98 -11.15 -14.86
C GLY A 175 -23.50 -9.80 -15.38
N ILE A 176 -24.29 -9.15 -16.24
CA ILE A 176 -23.91 -7.86 -16.81
C ILE A 176 -23.99 -6.73 -15.77
N VAL A 177 -25.04 -6.71 -14.95
CA VAL A 177 -25.14 -5.75 -13.84
C VAL A 177 -23.97 -5.92 -12.87
N ALA A 178 -23.63 -7.16 -12.50
CA ALA A 178 -22.48 -7.44 -11.64
C ALA A 178 -21.16 -6.94 -12.25
N MET A 179 -20.93 -7.22 -13.55
CA MET A 179 -19.74 -6.74 -14.26
C MET A 179 -19.68 -5.21 -14.37
N GLY A 180 -20.82 -4.53 -14.49
CA GLY A 180 -20.88 -3.06 -14.50
C GLY A 180 -20.65 -2.42 -13.13
N LEU A 181 -21.06 -3.09 -12.05
CA LEU A 181 -20.89 -2.61 -10.67
C LEU A 181 -19.49 -2.89 -10.10
N LEU A 182 -18.80 -3.92 -10.59
CA LEU A 182 -17.49 -4.33 -10.09
C LEU A 182 -16.41 -3.22 -10.17
N PRO A 183 -16.28 -2.44 -11.26
CA PRO A 183 -15.39 -1.28 -11.29
C PRO A 183 -15.75 -0.20 -10.27
N ILE A 184 -17.04 0.03 -10.01
CA ILE A 184 -17.50 1.00 -9.00
C ILE A 184 -17.10 0.51 -7.61
N TYR A 185 -17.32 -0.77 -7.32
CA TYR A 185 -16.91 -1.38 -6.06
C TYR A 185 -15.40 -1.22 -5.84
N PHE A 186 -14.58 -1.57 -6.84
CA PHE A 186 -13.14 -1.37 -6.74
C PHE A 186 -12.76 0.09 -6.55
N ALA A 187 -13.43 1.02 -7.25
CA ALA A 187 -13.15 2.44 -7.09
C ALA A 187 -13.43 2.92 -5.65
N VAL A 188 -14.51 2.44 -5.03
CA VAL A 188 -14.84 2.73 -3.64
C VAL A 188 -13.79 2.16 -2.67
N VAL A 189 -13.35 0.90 -2.87
CA VAL A 189 -12.35 0.29 -1.99
C VAL A 189 -10.99 0.97 -2.14
N SER A 190 -10.51 1.21 -3.37
CA SER A 190 -9.28 1.96 -3.62
C SER A 190 -9.34 3.36 -3.03
N TRP A 191 -10.49 4.04 -3.14
CA TRP A 191 -10.66 5.39 -2.58
C TRP A 191 -10.51 5.41 -1.05
N ARG A 192 -11.05 4.41 -0.34
CA ARG A 192 -10.86 4.31 1.12
C ARG A 192 -9.38 4.16 1.47
N GLN A 193 -8.63 3.35 0.74
CA GLN A 193 -7.19 3.20 0.99
C GLN A 193 -6.41 4.49 0.71
N ILE A 194 -6.77 5.23 -0.35
CA ILE A 194 -6.23 6.56 -0.64
C ILE A 194 -6.51 7.50 0.54
N GLN A 195 -7.73 7.49 1.10
CA GLN A 195 -8.07 8.31 2.26
C GLN A 195 -7.21 7.98 3.47
N THR A 196 -7.02 6.69 3.79
CA THR A 196 -6.16 6.31 4.93
C THR A 196 -4.71 6.73 4.72
N LYS A 197 -4.20 6.63 3.48
CA LYS A 197 -2.86 7.14 3.13
C LYS A 197 -2.79 8.66 3.27
N LEU A 198 -3.84 9.39 2.89
CA LEU A 198 -3.90 10.85 3.03
C LEU A 198 -3.96 11.33 4.49
N ASP A 199 -4.40 10.49 5.42
CA ASP A 199 -4.36 10.81 6.85
C ASP A 199 -2.93 10.80 7.42
N LEU A 200 -1.97 10.25 6.68
CA LEU A 200 -0.53 10.35 7.00
C LEU A 200 0.06 11.73 6.65
N ALA A 201 -0.62 12.51 5.81
CA ALA A 201 -0.14 13.85 5.50
C ALA A 201 -0.24 14.74 6.76
N PRO A 202 0.79 15.56 7.05
CA PRO A 202 0.67 16.60 8.05
C PRO A 202 -0.58 17.45 7.79
N ARG A 203 -1.35 17.74 8.85
CA ARG A 203 -2.43 18.72 8.78
C ARG A 203 -1.80 20.09 8.97
N ASP A 204 -1.80 20.88 7.90
CA ASP A 204 -1.45 22.31 7.94
C ASP A 204 -2.49 23.11 8.76
#